data_AF-A0ABD0RPM7-F1
#
_entry.id   AF-A0ABD0RPM7-F1
#
_cell.length_a   1.000
_cell.length_b   1.000
_cell.length_c   1.000
_cell.angle_alpha   90.00
_cell.angle_beta   90.00
_cell.angle_gamma   90.00
#
_symmetry.space_group_name_H-M   'P 1'
#
loop_
_entity.id
_entity.type
_entity.pdbx_description
1 polymer ?
#
loop_
_entity_poly.entity_id
_entity_poly.type
_entity_poly.pdbx_seq_one_letter_code
_entity_poly.pdbx_strand_id
1 'polypeptide(L)' 'GQQALPRRVFAPMPVSGLSVCDYMFPDESTADVAERLKEMLDCEIPEEDIDTSLESNQ' A
#
# COMPACT_ATOMS: atom_id res chain seq x y z
N GLY A 1 -2.83 -16.44 -20.29
CA GLY A 1 -2.10 -15.90 -19.14
C GLY A 1 -2.73 -14.58 -18.79
N GLN A 2 -3.56 -14.55 -17.76
CA GLN A 2 -4.14 -13.30 -17.27
C GLN A 2 -3.12 -12.71 -16.29
N GLN A 3 -2.46 -11.60 -16.63
CA GLN A 3 -1.71 -10.84 -15.63
C GLN A 3 -2.73 -10.12 -14.76
N ALA A 4 -2.69 -10.36 -13.45
CA ALA A 4 -3.47 -9.57 -12.51
C ALA A 4 -2.90 -8.15 -12.49
N LEU A 5 -3.79 -7.16 -12.61
CA LEU A 5 -3.43 -5.75 -12.53
C LEU A 5 -2.99 -5.44 -11.08
N PRO A 6 -2.06 -4.49 -10.90
CA PRO A 6 -1.67 -4.07 -9.57
C PRO A 6 -2.85 -3.44 -8.84
N ARG A 7 -3.01 -3.79 -7.57
CA ARG A 7 -4.04 -3.28 -6.68
C ARG A 7 -3.59 -1.96 -6.06
N ARG A 8 -4.42 -0.92 -6.07
CA ARG A 8 -4.19 0.31 -5.32
C ARG A 8 -4.43 0.08 -3.83
N VAL A 9 -3.48 0.50 -3.03
CA VAL A 9 -3.52 0.43 -1.57
C VAL A 9 -3.31 1.82 -0.98
N PHE A 10 -3.76 2.03 0.24
CA PHE A 10 -3.66 3.30 0.95
C PHE A 10 -3.04 3.10 2.32
N ALA A 11 -2.16 4.02 2.71
CA ALA A 11 -1.47 3.94 3.98
C ALA A 11 -1.53 5.33 4.66
N PRO A 12 -1.94 5.42 5.94
CA PRO A 12 -2.01 6.70 6.66
C PRO A 12 -0.60 7.21 7.00
N MET A 13 -0.34 8.49 6.74
CA MET A 13 0.89 9.16 7.12
C MET A 13 0.77 9.75 8.54
N PRO A 14 1.58 9.32 9.50
CA PRO A 14 1.44 9.73 10.91
C PRO A 14 1.72 11.22 11.14
N VAL A 15 2.50 11.86 10.26
CA VAL A 15 3.05 13.21 10.49
C VAL A 15 2.11 14.33 10.04
N SER A 16 1.17 14.05 9.12
CA SER A 16 0.43 15.09 8.41
C SER A 16 -1.08 14.88 8.33
N GLY A 17 -1.60 13.74 8.82
CA GLY A 17 -3.01 13.38 8.65
C GLY A 17 -3.40 13.15 7.19
N LEU A 18 -2.40 12.99 6.31
CA LEU A 18 -2.58 12.62 4.91
C LEU A 18 -2.58 11.10 4.78
N SER A 19 -3.12 10.59 3.68
CA SER A 19 -2.93 9.20 3.28
C SER A 19 -2.14 9.16 1.97
N VAL A 20 -1.17 8.27 1.90
CA VAL A 20 -0.46 7.97 0.67
C VAL A 20 -1.13 6.79 -0.02
N CYS A 21 -1.04 6.76 -1.34
CA CYS A 21 -1.53 5.65 -2.13
C CYS A 21 -0.38 5.06 -2.95
N ASP A 22 -0.38 3.74 -3.06
CA ASP A 22 0.63 3.01 -3.79
C ASP A 22 -0.02 1.84 -4.55
N TYR A 23 0.72 1.22 -5.47
CA TYR A 23 0.25 0.09 -6.26
C TYR A 23 0.96 -1.19 -5.87
N MET A 24 0.23 -2.12 -5.27
CA MET A 24 0.69 -3.45 -4.90
C MET A 24 0.48 -4.41 -6.07
N PHE A 25 1.57 -4.96 -6.59
CA PHE A 25 1.49 -6.02 -7.58
C PHE A 25 0.98 -7.33 -6.94
N PRO A 26 0.37 -8.24 -7.72
CA PRO A 26 -0.18 -9.50 -7.19
C PRO A 26 0.85 -10.45 -6.56
N ASP A 27 2.14 -10.22 -6.79
CA ASP A 27 3.25 -10.98 -6.19
C ASP A 27 3.84 -10.29 -4.95
N GLU A 28 3.40 -9.06 -4.66
CA GLU A 28 3.83 -8.26 -3.51
C GLU A 28 2.86 -8.42 -2.33
N SER A 29 3.41 -8.28 -1.12
CA SER A 29 2.66 -8.25 0.13
C SER A 29 2.55 -6.82 0.68
N THR A 30 1.70 -6.61 1.68
CA THR A 30 1.63 -5.35 2.44
C THR A 30 2.98 -4.98 3.06
N ALA A 31 3.79 -5.97 3.46
CA ALA A 31 5.15 -5.76 3.94
C ALA A 31 6.06 -5.12 2.89
N ASP A 32 6.01 -5.58 1.63
CA ASP A 32 6.81 -5.00 0.54
C ASP A 32 6.42 -3.54 0.28
N VAL A 33 5.12 -3.23 0.37
CA VAL A 33 4.62 -1.86 0.27
C VAL A 33 5.09 -1.01 1.46
N ALA A 34 5.02 -1.55 2.69
CA ALA A 34 5.46 -0.84 3.90
C ALA A 34 6.95 -0.47 3.84
N GLU A 35 7.80 -1.42 3.43
CA GLU A 35 9.23 -1.17 3.24
C GLU A 35 9.49 -0.14 2.14
N ARG A 36 8.77 -0.23 1.00
CA ARG A 36 8.85 0.78 -0.08
C ARG A 36 8.47 2.18 0.41
N LEU A 37 7.38 2.28 1.17
CA LEU A 37 6.94 3.55 1.74
C LEU A 37 7.96 4.08 2.76
N LYS A 38 8.57 3.21 3.56
CA LYS A 38 9.66 3.57 4.47
C LYS A 38 10.88 4.09 3.72
N GLU A 39 11.33 3.42 2.66
CA GLU A 39 12.49 3.87 1.88
C GLU A 39 12.23 5.19 1.14
N MET A 40 11.01 5.42 0.64
CA MET A 40 10.68 6.63 -0.12
C MET A 40 10.32 7.83 0.75
N LEU A 41 9.67 7.61 1.89
CA LEU A 41 9.06 8.66 2.72
C LEU A 41 9.67 8.76 4.12
N ASP A 42 10.61 7.88 4.48
CA ASP A 42 11.19 7.76 5.83
C ASP A 42 10.11 7.62 6.93
N CYS A 43 9.01 6.94 6.59
CA CYS A 43 7.86 6.77 7.46
C CYS A 43 7.62 5.29 7.76
N GLU A 44 7.67 4.92 9.03
CA GLU A 44 7.23 3.60 9.48
C GLU A 44 5.70 3.54 9.51
N ILE A 45 5.14 2.84 8.53
CA ILE A 45 3.71 2.55 8.46
C ILE A 45 3.56 1.04 8.68
N PRO A 46 2.82 0.60 9.70
CA PRO A 46 2.63 -0.82 9.93
C PRO A 46 1.73 -1.42 8.85
N GLU A 47 1.98 -2.67 8.49
CA GLU A 47 1.25 -3.36 7.42
C GLU A 47 -0.26 -3.49 7.68
N GLU A 48 -0.68 -3.47 8.95
CA GLU A 48 -2.09 -3.50 9.37
C GLU A 48 -2.84 -2.20 9.03
N ASP A 49 -2.13 -1.07 8.93
CA ASP A 49 -2.68 0.22 8.54
C ASP A 49 -2.77 0.39 7.02
N ILE A 50 -2.23 -0.56 6.24
CA ILE A 50 -2.33 -0.53 4.78
C ILE A 50 -3.69 -1.05 4.35
N ASP A 51 -4.58 -0.13 3.97
CA ASP A 51 -5.87 -0.48 3.41
C ASP A 51 -5.73 -0.96 1.97
N THR A 52 -6.12 -2.22 1.76
CA THR A 52 -6.26 -2.81 0.42
C THR A 52 -7.72 -2.78 -0.04
N SER A 53 -8.68 -2.59 0.87
CA SER A 53 -10.12 -2.84 0.72
C SER A 53 -10.81 -2.04 -0.39
N LEU A 54 -10.24 -0.90 -0.81
CA LEU A 54 -10.85 -0.01 -1.79
C LEU A 54 -11.05 -0.62 -3.18
N GLU A 55 -10.27 -1.64 -3.57
CA GLU A 55 -10.58 -2.49 -4.72
C GLU A 55 -11.36 -3.74 -4.32
N SER A 56 -12.54 -3.51 -3.75
CA SER A 56 -13.57 -4.53 -3.70
C SER A 56 -14.16 -4.65 -5.10
N ASN A 57 -13.92 -5.78 -5.75
CA ASN A 57 -14.53 -6.15 -7.03
C ASN A 57 -16.06 -6.00 -6.89
N GLN A 58 -16.66 -5.00 -7.58
CA GLN A 58 -18.10 -5.04 -7.90
C GLN A 58 -18.30 -5.85 -9.17
#